data_AF-A0A523RZ92-F1
#
_entry.id   AF-A0A523RZ92-F1
#
_cell.length_a   1.000
_cell.length_b   1.000
_cell.length_c   1.000
_cell.angle_alpha   90.00
_cell.angle_beta   90.00
_cell.angle_gamma   90.00
#
_symmetry.space_group_name_H-M   'P 1'
#
loop_
_entity.id
_entity.type
_entity.pdbx_description
1 polymer ?
#
loop_
_entity_poly.entity_id
_entity_poly.type
_entity_poly.pdbx_seq_one_letter_code
_entity_poly.pdbx_strand_id
1 'polypeptide(L)'
;MDILVGYGYDVTLLDVHDIYDYELTTANYDVFCMVDNYPRENITYRVMDFWLGGGGLLVFDGSAGYLCSFGILPPEALGTDGSPAYWAYDGNDIVFTGLHPVSRSITLPSTVLSGSGGFNWDFTALQGTSIGNDLTKVATTIISPDDASILAYDPSKRGGKVVTISTDLVYRQLPELYPLYADAVEWLTPKTKG
;
A
#
# COMPACT_ATOMS: atom_id res chain seq x y z
N MET A 1 15.17 16.11 -1.21
CA MET A 1 15.15 15.73 0.21
C MET A 1 14.31 14.47 0.27
N ASP A 2 14.88 13.37 0.74
CA ASP A 2 14.18 12.10 0.81
C ASP A 2 13.08 12.21 1.87
N ILE A 3 11.83 12.01 1.45
CA ILE A 3 10.64 12.35 2.24
C ILE A 3 10.70 11.67 3.60
N LEU A 4 10.87 10.33 3.62
CA LEU A 4 10.89 9.53 4.84
C LEU A 4 12.10 9.82 5.73
N VAL A 5 13.28 10.11 5.16
CA VAL A 5 14.44 10.57 5.94
C VAL A 5 14.14 11.90 6.63
N GLY A 6 13.41 12.79 5.96
CA GLY A 6 12.91 14.03 6.54
C GLY A 6 11.97 13.85 7.73
N TYR A 7 11.32 12.70 7.84
CA TYR A 7 10.47 12.30 8.97
C TYR A 7 11.22 11.46 10.03
N GLY A 8 12.52 11.23 9.85
CA GLY A 8 13.37 10.56 10.83
C GLY A 8 13.47 9.04 10.67
N TYR A 9 13.01 8.48 9.55
CA TYR A 9 13.19 7.06 9.24
C TYR A 9 14.59 6.81 8.66
N ASP A 10 15.15 5.65 8.99
CA ASP A 10 16.31 5.11 8.28
C ASP A 10 15.82 4.46 6.97
N VAL A 11 16.39 4.89 5.84
CA VAL A 11 15.92 4.51 4.51
C VAL A 11 17.09 3.97 3.71
N THR A 12 16.97 2.71 3.31
CA THR A 12 17.92 2.06 2.40
C THR A 12 17.23 1.76 1.09
N LEU A 13 17.86 2.14 -0.02
CA LEU A 13 17.42 1.71 -1.35
C LEU A 13 17.92 0.28 -1.58
N LEU A 14 16.99 -0.62 -1.92
CA LEU A 14 17.31 -1.99 -2.32
C LEU A 14 17.12 -2.14 -3.83
N ASP A 15 18.07 -2.77 -4.49
CA ASP A 15 17.94 -3.21 -5.87
C ASP A 15 17.51 -4.69 -5.98
N VAL A 16 17.41 -5.19 -7.21
CA VAL A 16 16.99 -6.58 -7.46
C VAL A 16 18.03 -7.59 -6.94
N HIS A 17 19.32 -7.27 -6.96
CA HIS A 17 20.38 -8.14 -6.45
C HIS A 17 20.31 -8.22 -4.94
N ASP A 18 20.15 -7.10 -4.24
CA ASP A 18 20.04 -7.06 -2.78
C ASP A 18 18.88 -7.95 -2.30
N ILE A 19 17.71 -7.84 -2.94
CA ILE A 19 16.54 -8.67 -2.61
C ILE A 19 16.78 -10.15 -2.98
N TYR A 20 17.44 -10.41 -4.11
CA TYR A 20 17.79 -11.77 -4.53
C TYR A 20 18.76 -12.45 -3.56
N ASP A 21 19.72 -11.69 -3.02
CA ASP A 21 20.75 -12.11 -2.06
C ASP A 21 20.24 -12.14 -0.61
N TYR A 22 18.92 -12.11 -0.41
CA TYR A 22 18.22 -12.25 0.87
C TYR A 22 18.45 -11.09 1.85
N GLU A 23 18.71 -9.87 1.37
CA GLU A 23 18.86 -8.72 2.28
C GLU A 23 17.51 -8.27 2.86
N LEU A 24 16.43 -8.39 2.08
CA LEU A 24 15.07 -8.04 2.50
C LEU A 24 14.52 -9.05 3.53
N THR A 25 14.79 -8.79 4.81
CA THR A 25 14.32 -9.59 5.95
C THR A 25 13.72 -8.72 7.04
N THR A 26 12.83 -9.29 7.85
CA THR A 26 12.23 -8.59 9.00
C THR A 26 13.21 -8.33 10.15
N ALA A 27 14.43 -8.88 10.09
CA ALA A 27 15.50 -8.55 11.02
C ALA A 27 16.20 -7.22 10.67
N ASN A 28 16.17 -6.84 9.39
CA ASN A 28 16.86 -5.65 8.88
C ASN A 28 15.88 -4.50 8.57
N TYR A 29 14.64 -4.82 8.22
CA TYR A 29 13.65 -3.85 7.75
C TYR A 29 12.29 -4.09 8.40
N ASP A 30 11.63 -3.00 8.80
CA ASP A 30 10.25 -3.04 9.29
C ASP A 30 9.24 -2.95 8.14
N VAL A 31 9.54 -2.12 7.15
CA VAL A 31 8.63 -1.76 6.05
C VAL A 31 9.37 -1.81 4.72
N PHE A 32 8.76 -2.44 3.71
CA PHE A 32 9.22 -2.41 2.33
C PHE A 32 8.32 -1.52 1.48
N CYS A 33 8.91 -0.55 0.80
CA CYS A 33 8.20 0.40 -0.05
C CYS A 33 8.32 0.01 -1.53
N MET A 34 7.19 -0.16 -2.23
CA MET A 34 7.14 -0.43 -3.67
C MET A 34 6.59 0.80 -4.40
N VAL A 35 7.45 1.48 -5.17
CA VAL A 35 7.25 2.84 -5.70
C VAL A 35 6.71 2.86 -7.13
N ASP A 36 5.73 2.02 -7.42
CA ASP A 36 5.17 1.80 -8.77
C ASP A 36 6.08 0.98 -9.71
N ASN A 37 6.62 -0.11 -9.16
CA ASN A 37 7.29 -1.18 -9.90
C ASN A 37 6.73 -2.56 -9.53
N TYR A 38 6.65 -3.45 -10.51
CA TYR A 38 6.39 -4.87 -10.27
C TYR A 38 7.73 -5.55 -9.90
N PRO A 39 7.80 -6.29 -8.78
CA PRO A 39 8.95 -7.13 -8.50
C PRO A 39 9.19 -8.09 -9.67
N ARG A 40 10.44 -8.23 -10.11
CA ARG A 40 10.80 -9.23 -11.13
C ARG A 40 10.52 -10.63 -10.61
N GLU A 41 10.19 -11.55 -11.51
CA GLU A 41 9.83 -12.94 -11.17
C GLU A 41 10.80 -13.58 -10.16
N ASN A 42 12.10 -13.33 -10.31
CA ASN A 42 13.16 -13.90 -9.46
C ASN A 42 13.22 -13.34 -8.01
N ILE A 43 12.51 -12.25 -7.69
CA ILE A 43 12.48 -11.64 -6.35
C ILE A 43 11.08 -11.63 -5.71
N THR A 44 10.04 -11.99 -6.46
CA THR A 44 8.65 -11.97 -5.96
C THR A 44 8.47 -12.80 -4.68
N TYR A 45 8.99 -14.02 -4.64
CA TYR A 45 8.92 -14.87 -3.45
C TYR A 45 9.64 -14.27 -2.23
N ARG A 46 10.67 -13.44 -2.42
CA ARG A 46 11.39 -12.78 -1.32
C ARG A 46 10.56 -11.69 -0.67
N VAL A 47 9.86 -10.90 -1.48
CA VAL A 47 8.91 -9.90 -0.97
C VAL A 47 7.76 -10.59 -0.24
N MET A 48 7.30 -11.73 -0.76
CA MET A 48 6.29 -12.57 -0.09
C MET A 48 6.80 -13.12 1.25
N ASP A 49 8.01 -13.66 1.30
CA ASP A 49 8.62 -14.19 2.53
C ASP A 49 8.77 -13.09 3.60
N PHE A 50 9.22 -11.90 3.21
CA PHE A 50 9.30 -10.73 4.08
C PHE A 50 7.94 -10.38 4.70
N TRP A 51 6.90 -10.28 3.85
CA TRP A 51 5.54 -9.99 4.30
C TRP A 51 5.01 -11.10 5.22
N LEU A 52 5.17 -12.38 4.85
CA LEU A 52 4.77 -13.51 5.68
C LEU A 52 5.49 -13.55 7.03
N GLY A 53 6.73 -13.07 7.08
CA GLY A 53 7.50 -12.87 8.31
C GLY A 53 6.99 -11.73 9.20
N GLY A 54 5.99 -10.97 8.76
CA GLY A 54 5.38 -9.86 9.50
C GLY A 54 5.81 -8.47 9.04
N GLY A 55 6.66 -8.36 8.02
CA GLY A 55 7.10 -7.07 7.46
C GLY A 55 5.95 -6.30 6.83
N GLY A 56 5.92 -4.98 7.03
CA GLY A 56 4.90 -4.10 6.47
C GLY A 56 5.16 -3.75 5.01
N LEU A 57 4.10 -3.58 4.21
CA LEU A 57 4.22 -3.16 2.81
C LEU A 57 3.56 -1.78 2.61
N LEU A 58 4.33 -0.82 2.10
CA LEU A 58 3.82 0.45 1.58
C LEU A 58 3.88 0.43 0.06
N VAL A 59 2.73 0.50 -0.61
CA VAL A 59 2.63 0.17 -2.03
C VAL A 59 1.99 1.31 -2.79
N PHE A 60 2.62 1.75 -3.87
CA PHE A 60 2.17 2.87 -4.68
C PHE A 60 1.68 2.39 -6.05
N ASP A 61 0.53 2.93 -6.45
CA ASP A 61 -0.08 2.81 -7.78
C ASP A 61 -0.05 1.37 -8.35
N GLY A 62 0.51 1.18 -9.56
CA GLY A 62 0.53 -0.09 -10.27
C GLY A 62 1.20 -1.24 -9.52
N SER A 63 2.11 -0.97 -8.56
CA SER A 63 2.68 -2.02 -7.70
C SER A 63 1.60 -2.80 -6.91
N ALA A 64 0.41 -2.23 -6.73
CA ALA A 64 -0.70 -2.92 -6.07
C ALA A 64 -1.15 -4.20 -6.81
N GLY A 65 -0.98 -4.29 -8.14
CA GLY A 65 -1.31 -5.52 -8.89
C GLY A 65 -0.40 -6.71 -8.57
N TYR A 66 0.82 -6.47 -8.07
CA TYR A 66 1.66 -7.53 -7.50
C TYR A 66 0.98 -8.20 -6.28
N LEU A 67 0.30 -7.40 -5.44
CA LEU A 67 -0.39 -7.92 -4.27
C LEU A 67 -1.53 -8.87 -4.66
N CYS A 68 -2.23 -8.59 -5.75
CA CYS A 68 -3.23 -9.51 -6.32
C CYS A 68 -2.56 -10.79 -6.83
N SER A 69 -1.51 -10.64 -7.64
CA SER A 69 -0.81 -11.77 -8.29
C SER A 69 -0.30 -12.81 -7.29
N PHE A 70 0.07 -12.38 -6.08
CA PHE A 70 0.58 -13.23 -5.01
C PHE A 70 -0.45 -13.55 -3.92
N GLY A 71 -1.72 -13.16 -4.12
CA GLY A 71 -2.80 -13.45 -3.17
C GLY A 71 -2.60 -12.81 -1.80
N ILE A 72 -1.97 -11.63 -1.77
CA ILE A 72 -1.87 -10.76 -0.59
C ILE A 72 -3.16 -9.94 -0.49
N LEU A 73 -3.57 -9.29 -1.58
CA LEU A 73 -4.79 -8.48 -1.66
C LEU A 73 -5.52 -8.70 -2.98
N PRO A 74 -6.64 -9.44 -3.01
CA PRO A 74 -7.06 -10.46 -2.05
C PRO A 74 -6.47 -11.85 -2.39
N PRO A 75 -6.49 -12.82 -1.45
CA PRO A 75 -6.10 -14.21 -1.74
C PRO A 75 -6.79 -14.84 -2.95
N GLU A 76 -8.04 -14.45 -3.20
CA GLU A 76 -8.87 -14.88 -4.32
C GLU A 76 -8.33 -14.44 -5.69
N ALA A 77 -7.45 -13.43 -5.73
CA ALA A 77 -6.82 -12.96 -6.96
C ALA A 77 -5.51 -13.69 -7.30
N LEU A 78 -5.07 -14.67 -6.48
CA LEU A 78 -3.80 -15.38 -6.66
C LEU A 78 -3.65 -15.90 -8.11
N GLY A 79 -2.54 -15.52 -8.75
CA GLY A 79 -2.25 -15.88 -10.14
C GLY A 79 -2.88 -14.97 -11.19
N THR A 80 -3.54 -13.89 -10.79
CA THR A 80 -4.09 -12.84 -11.66
C THR A 80 -3.62 -11.47 -11.21
N ASP A 81 -3.62 -10.47 -12.08
CA ASP A 81 -3.35 -9.09 -11.67
C ASP A 81 -4.49 -8.48 -10.86
N GLY A 82 -5.66 -9.12 -10.77
CA GLY A 82 -6.85 -8.67 -10.05
C GLY A 82 -7.75 -7.72 -10.82
N SER A 83 -7.34 -7.23 -11.99
CA SER A 83 -8.14 -6.32 -12.81
C SER A 83 -9.09 -7.07 -13.75
N PRO A 84 -10.30 -6.55 -14.03
CA PRO A 84 -10.95 -5.40 -13.40
C PRO A 84 -11.76 -5.78 -12.15
N ALA A 85 -11.61 -7.00 -11.64
CA ALA A 85 -12.47 -7.55 -10.59
C ALA A 85 -12.33 -6.84 -9.24
N TYR A 86 -11.13 -6.36 -8.92
CA TYR A 86 -10.82 -5.72 -7.63
C TYR A 86 -10.28 -4.30 -7.77
N TRP A 87 -9.79 -3.91 -8.95
CA TRP A 87 -9.24 -2.57 -9.18
C TRP A 87 -9.24 -2.19 -10.67
N ALA A 88 -9.16 -0.89 -10.93
CA ALA A 88 -9.02 -0.32 -12.26
C ALA A 88 -8.17 0.96 -12.25
N TYR A 89 -7.76 1.43 -13.43
CA TYR A 89 -7.12 2.74 -13.63
C TYR A 89 -8.18 3.84 -13.84
N ASP A 90 -9.03 4.06 -12.85
CA ASP A 90 -10.08 5.07 -12.85
C ASP A 90 -10.00 6.03 -11.65
N GLY A 91 -8.90 5.97 -10.90
CA GLY A 91 -8.64 6.81 -9.73
C GLY A 91 -8.76 8.30 -10.05
N ASN A 92 -9.11 9.07 -9.02
CA ASN A 92 -9.38 10.50 -9.12
C ASN A 92 -8.92 11.20 -7.84
N ASP A 93 -9.27 12.48 -7.68
CA ASP A 93 -8.90 13.26 -6.49
C ASP A 93 -9.25 12.51 -5.20
N ILE A 94 -8.32 12.51 -4.26
CA ILE A 94 -8.34 11.69 -3.05
C ILE A 94 -9.11 12.43 -1.97
N VAL A 95 -10.16 11.81 -1.45
CA VAL A 95 -11.06 12.41 -0.46
C VAL A 95 -10.94 11.70 0.88
N PHE A 96 -10.65 12.48 1.93
CA PHE A 96 -10.56 12.02 3.31
C PHE A 96 -11.77 12.52 4.11
N THR A 97 -12.56 11.58 4.63
CA THR A 97 -13.77 11.88 5.43
C THR A 97 -13.75 11.29 6.83
N GLY A 98 -12.84 10.34 7.10
CA GLY A 98 -12.77 9.60 8.37
C GLY A 98 -11.36 9.58 8.96
N LEU A 99 -11.30 9.38 10.27
CA LEU A 99 -10.04 9.23 11.00
C LEU A 99 -9.49 7.82 10.81
N HIS A 100 -8.23 7.70 10.44
CA HIS A 100 -7.46 6.46 10.46
C HIS A 100 -6.01 6.76 10.85
N PRO A 101 -5.30 5.89 11.59
CA PRO A 101 -3.90 6.13 11.95
C PRO A 101 -2.98 6.41 10.75
N VAL A 102 -3.24 5.78 9.60
CA VAL A 102 -2.51 6.02 8.34
C VAL A 102 -2.66 7.45 7.83
N SER A 103 -3.74 8.16 8.18
CA SER A 103 -4.02 9.53 7.73
C SER A 103 -4.13 10.51 8.91
N ARG A 104 -3.50 10.21 10.06
CA ARG A 104 -3.67 11.02 11.29
C ARG A 104 -3.17 12.46 11.14
N SER A 105 -2.21 12.71 10.26
CA SER A 105 -1.66 14.04 9.98
C SER A 105 -2.45 14.80 8.90
N ILE A 106 -3.44 14.16 8.27
CA ILE A 106 -4.33 14.82 7.30
C ILE A 106 -5.46 15.52 8.05
N THR A 107 -5.59 16.84 7.83
CA THR A 107 -6.74 17.60 8.34
C THR A 107 -8.02 17.14 7.67
N LEU A 108 -9.07 16.88 8.45
CA LEU A 108 -10.36 16.42 7.93
C LEU A 108 -11.44 17.52 8.02
N PRO A 109 -12.40 17.54 7.07
CA PRO A 109 -12.37 16.83 5.78
C PRO A 109 -11.35 17.47 4.84
N SER A 110 -10.79 16.69 3.91
CA SER A 110 -9.85 17.21 2.90
C SER A 110 -9.98 16.47 1.57
N THR A 111 -9.66 17.19 0.50
CA THR A 111 -9.50 16.65 -0.85
C THR A 111 -8.11 17.01 -1.35
N VAL A 112 -7.33 16.01 -1.77
CA VAL A 112 -6.05 16.19 -2.43
C VAL A 112 -6.24 16.02 -3.93
N LEU A 113 -5.85 17.03 -4.70
CA LEU A 113 -5.98 17.04 -6.16
C LEU A 113 -4.91 16.13 -6.77
N SER A 114 -5.29 14.89 -7.08
CA SER A 114 -4.40 13.89 -7.68
C SER A 114 -4.63 13.78 -9.20
N GLY A 115 -5.78 14.23 -9.72
CA GLY A 115 -6.17 14.07 -11.12
C GLY A 115 -6.63 12.65 -11.47
N SER A 116 -7.13 12.46 -12.69
CA SER A 116 -7.74 11.19 -13.12
C SER A 116 -6.72 10.13 -13.57
N GLY A 117 -7.10 8.86 -13.54
CA GLY A 117 -6.38 7.74 -14.15
C GLY A 117 -5.31 7.08 -13.28
N GLY A 118 -5.33 7.30 -11.96
CA GLY A 118 -4.52 6.52 -11.03
C GLY A 118 -5.12 5.13 -10.79
N PHE A 119 -4.34 4.23 -10.19
CA PHE A 119 -4.84 2.98 -9.63
C PHE A 119 -5.98 3.26 -8.64
N ASN A 120 -6.94 2.35 -8.49
CA ASN A 120 -8.02 2.51 -7.52
C ASN A 120 -8.67 1.16 -7.22
N TRP A 121 -8.93 0.86 -5.95
CA TRP A 121 -9.58 -0.39 -5.57
C TRP A 121 -11.11 -0.28 -5.61
N ASP A 122 -11.78 -1.28 -6.18
CA ASP A 122 -13.20 -1.53 -5.92
C ASP A 122 -13.34 -2.10 -4.51
N PHE A 123 -13.61 -1.21 -3.53
CA PHE A 123 -13.73 -1.62 -2.14
C PHE A 123 -14.94 -2.54 -1.92
N THR A 124 -16.01 -2.38 -2.70
CA THR A 124 -17.20 -3.23 -2.58
C THR A 124 -16.88 -4.67 -2.99
N ALA A 125 -16.17 -4.85 -4.09
CA ALA A 125 -15.68 -6.17 -4.51
C ALA A 125 -14.72 -6.77 -3.46
N LEU A 126 -13.81 -5.97 -2.92
CA LEU A 126 -12.88 -6.40 -1.87
C LEU A 126 -13.58 -6.82 -0.56
N GLN A 127 -14.67 -6.13 -0.17
CA GLN A 127 -15.46 -6.50 1.00
C GLN A 127 -16.13 -7.88 0.85
N GLY A 128 -16.36 -8.35 -0.38
CA GLY A 128 -16.87 -9.70 -0.65
C GLY A 128 -15.85 -10.83 -0.50
N THR A 129 -14.58 -10.52 -0.21
CA THR A 129 -13.49 -11.50 -0.12
C THR A 129 -13.31 -12.05 1.29
N SER A 130 -12.52 -13.11 1.43
CA SER A 130 -12.16 -13.70 2.72
C SER A 130 -11.44 -12.76 3.69
N ILE A 131 -10.88 -11.66 3.19
CA ILE A 131 -10.16 -10.64 3.98
C ILE A 131 -10.95 -9.35 4.16
N GLY A 132 -12.19 -9.23 3.67
CA GLY A 132 -12.96 -7.98 3.66
C GLY A 132 -13.04 -7.29 5.02
N ASN A 133 -13.21 -8.05 6.11
CA ASN A 133 -13.27 -7.53 7.48
C ASN A 133 -11.94 -6.97 8.01
N ASP A 134 -10.81 -7.34 7.41
CA ASP A 134 -9.48 -6.88 7.77
C ASP A 134 -9.07 -5.63 6.94
N LEU A 135 -9.93 -5.18 6.01
CA LEU A 135 -9.70 -4.03 5.14
C LEU A 135 -10.38 -2.77 5.66
N THR A 136 -9.67 -1.66 5.60
CA THR A 136 -10.19 -0.33 5.90
C THR A 136 -9.91 0.62 4.75
N LYS A 137 -10.96 1.20 4.18
CA LYS A 137 -10.85 2.32 3.24
C LYS A 137 -10.44 3.58 4.01
N VAL A 138 -9.21 4.03 3.80
CA VAL A 138 -8.63 5.22 4.44
C VAL A 138 -9.05 6.50 3.71
N ALA A 139 -9.08 6.43 2.38
CA ALA A 139 -9.55 7.51 1.53
C ALA A 139 -10.30 6.95 0.32
N THR A 140 -11.23 7.76 -0.19
CA THR A 140 -12.06 7.44 -1.35
C THR A 140 -11.66 8.31 -2.54
N THR A 141 -12.29 8.13 -3.70
CA THR A 141 -12.17 9.08 -4.81
C THR A 141 -13.30 10.11 -4.79
N ILE A 142 -13.09 11.27 -5.41
CA ILE A 142 -14.12 12.32 -5.53
C ILE A 142 -15.32 11.88 -6.39
N ILE A 143 -15.11 10.92 -7.29
CA ILE A 143 -16.14 10.44 -8.23
C ILE A 143 -16.92 9.23 -7.71
N SER A 144 -16.34 8.44 -6.80
CA SER A 144 -16.96 7.25 -6.23
C SER A 144 -16.64 7.17 -4.73
N PRO A 145 -17.65 7.26 -3.85
CA PRO A 145 -17.47 6.99 -2.43
C PRO A 145 -17.27 5.49 -2.15
N ASP A 146 -17.50 4.62 -3.14
CA ASP A 146 -17.40 3.17 -3.01
C ASP A 146 -15.98 2.67 -3.26
N ASP A 147 -15.13 3.42 -3.98
CA ASP A 147 -13.76 3.00 -4.27
C ASP A 147 -12.78 3.39 -3.17
N ALA A 148 -11.64 2.72 -3.08
CA ALA A 148 -10.56 3.09 -2.16
C ALA A 148 -9.32 3.55 -2.92
N SER A 149 -9.04 4.86 -2.85
CA SER A 149 -7.80 5.46 -3.33
C SER A 149 -6.65 5.23 -2.35
N ILE A 150 -6.96 5.06 -1.06
CA ILE A 150 -6.01 4.58 -0.06
C ILE A 150 -6.68 3.48 0.74
N LEU A 151 -6.04 2.31 0.76
CA LEU A 151 -6.52 1.10 1.41
C LEU A 151 -5.52 0.65 2.46
N ALA A 152 -6.01 0.36 3.66
CA ALA A 152 -5.23 -0.29 4.72
C ALA A 152 -5.72 -1.72 4.92
N TYR A 153 -4.80 -2.66 5.04
CA TYR A 153 -5.04 -4.06 5.34
C TYR A 153 -4.28 -4.43 6.62
N ASP A 154 -5.03 -4.81 7.66
CA ASP A 154 -4.49 -5.27 8.94
C ASP A 154 -4.84 -6.75 9.13
N PRO A 155 -4.05 -7.68 8.57
CA PRO A 155 -4.42 -9.08 8.56
C PRO A 155 -4.49 -9.66 9.96
N SER A 156 -5.64 -10.24 10.29
CA SER A 156 -5.84 -10.96 11.56
C SER A 156 -5.10 -12.30 11.63
N LYS A 157 -4.73 -12.86 10.47
CA LYS A 157 -4.33 -14.28 10.35
C LYS A 157 -3.04 -14.54 9.55
N ARG A 158 -2.49 -13.56 8.82
CA ARG A 158 -1.40 -13.83 7.87
C ARG A 158 -0.58 -12.59 7.51
N GLY A 159 0.74 -12.69 7.65
CA GLY A 159 1.68 -11.67 7.19
C GLY A 159 1.60 -10.35 7.96
N GLY A 160 2.32 -9.34 7.46
CA GLY A 160 2.34 -7.99 7.98
C GLY A 160 1.22 -7.11 7.42
N LYS A 161 1.16 -5.87 7.89
CA LYS A 161 0.18 -4.89 7.41
C LYS A 161 0.51 -4.40 6.00
N VAL A 162 -0.49 -3.92 5.28
CA VAL A 162 -0.32 -3.33 3.95
C VAL A 162 -1.06 -1.99 3.87
N VAL A 163 -0.42 -0.99 3.29
CA VAL A 163 -1.06 0.26 2.88
C VAL A 163 -0.81 0.45 1.39
N THR A 164 -1.87 0.63 0.62
CA THR A 164 -1.75 1.00 -0.80
C THR A 164 -2.17 2.45 -0.99
N ILE A 165 -1.42 3.21 -1.78
CA ILE A 165 -1.69 4.61 -2.09
C ILE A 165 -1.77 4.77 -3.60
N SER A 166 -2.89 5.28 -4.08
CA SER A 166 -3.18 5.50 -5.50
C SER A 166 -2.48 6.76 -6.02
N THR A 167 -1.15 6.75 -5.98
CA THR A 167 -0.31 7.86 -6.45
C THR A 167 0.89 7.29 -7.19
N ASP A 168 0.91 7.55 -8.49
CA ASP A 168 2.07 7.34 -9.34
C ASP A 168 3.16 8.35 -8.97
N LEU A 169 4.17 7.90 -8.22
CA LEU A 169 5.25 8.75 -7.74
C LEU A 169 6.20 9.22 -8.86
N VAL A 170 6.16 8.58 -10.03
CA VAL A 170 6.99 8.93 -11.19
C VAL A 170 6.46 10.18 -11.86
N TYR A 171 5.14 10.26 -12.08
CA TYR A 171 4.54 11.40 -12.78
C TYR A 171 3.82 12.39 -11.86
N ARG A 172 3.53 12.03 -10.60
CA ARG A 172 2.78 12.87 -9.67
C ARG A 172 3.45 12.95 -8.30
N GLN A 173 4.02 14.13 -8.03
CA GLN A 173 4.47 14.50 -6.70
C GLN A 173 3.32 15.23 -6.01
N LEU A 174 2.82 14.68 -4.90
CA LEU A 174 1.74 15.25 -4.09
C LEU A 174 2.27 15.57 -2.68
N PRO A 175 2.91 16.75 -2.46
CA PRO A 175 3.48 17.12 -1.16
C PRO A 175 2.48 17.08 0.00
N GLU A 176 1.20 17.27 -0.28
CA GLU A 176 0.10 17.18 0.67
C GLU A 176 -0.02 15.78 1.30
N LEU A 177 0.48 14.74 0.62
CA LEU A 177 0.49 13.36 1.13
C LEU A 177 1.77 12.97 1.84
N TYR A 178 2.82 13.80 1.86
CA TYR A 178 4.08 13.44 2.52
C TYR A 178 3.94 13.11 4.02
N PRO A 179 3.11 13.83 4.80
CA PRO A 179 2.82 13.42 6.18
C PRO A 179 2.12 12.06 6.28
N LEU A 180 1.25 11.75 5.32
CA LEU A 180 0.55 10.46 5.25
C LEU A 180 1.52 9.31 4.96
N TYR A 181 2.58 9.53 4.18
CA TYR A 181 3.59 8.50 3.94
C TYR A 181 4.30 8.10 5.24
N ALA A 182 4.65 9.08 6.08
CA ALA A 182 5.22 8.83 7.40
C ALA A 182 4.23 8.11 8.33
N ASP A 183 2.97 8.56 8.36
CA ASP A 183 1.93 7.92 9.16
C ASP A 183 1.65 6.48 8.73
N ALA A 184 1.70 6.20 7.43
CA ALA A 184 1.61 4.85 6.88
C ALA A 184 2.76 3.98 7.36
N VAL A 185 4.01 4.45 7.26
CA VAL A 185 5.20 3.71 7.75
C VAL A 185 5.08 3.39 9.24
N GLU A 186 4.74 4.38 10.08
CA GLU A 186 4.53 4.16 11.53
C GLU A 186 3.43 3.13 11.83
N TRP A 187 2.35 3.12 11.04
CA TRP A 187 1.27 2.16 11.22
C TRP A 187 1.65 0.74 10.76
N LEU A 188 2.47 0.65 9.71
CA LEU A 188 2.99 -0.58 9.12
C LEU A 188 4.07 -1.26 9.99
N THR A 189 4.84 -0.49 10.77
CA THR A 189 5.89 -1.03 11.64
C THR A 189 5.34 -2.12 12.57
N PRO A 190 5.95 -3.32 12.58
CA PRO A 190 5.56 -4.39 13.48
C PRO A 190 5.67 -3.95 14.94
N LYS A 191 4.57 -4.00 15.69
CA LYS A 191 4.58 -3.73 17.13
C LYS A 191 4.63 -5.07 17.86
N THR A 192 5.56 -5.22 18.82
CA THR A 192 5.56 -6.39 19.70
C THR A 192 4.20 -6.51 20.36
N LYS A 193 3.51 -7.64 20.16
CA LYS A 193 2.30 -7.97 20.91
C LYS A 193 2.74 -8.16 22.37
N GLY A 194 2.45 -7.18 23.22
CA GLY A 194 2.67 -7.25 24.67
C GLY A 194 1.79 -8.32 25.32
#